data_AF-A0A5C8I0F2-F1
#
_entry.id   AF-A0A5C8I0F2-F1
#
_cell.length_a   1.000
_cell.length_b   1.000
_cell.length_c   1.000
_cell.angle_alpha   90.00
_cell.angle_beta   90.00
_cell.angle_gamma   90.00
#
_symmetry.space_group_name_H-M   'P 1'
#
loop_
_entity.id
_entity.type
_entity.pdbx_description
1 polymer ?
#
loop_
_entity_poly.entity_id
_entity_poly.type
_entity_poly.pdbx_seq_one_letter_code
_entity_poly.pdbx_strand_id
1 'polypeptide(L)'
;MTRTVDPAIVGRDSRRTGLRAVPRPRTALLVAIVVAAASVLASLAGAGWGIGLVLMLLAIGVTVWATVAAVRRDSVLVAPLAIVLVAVLNPLVLSGLGAHIRERAGVITFAFDRGLVLWSTYPGIAGWDAPEDATPVNTTGLAQAEQRALRGTVEATTAAYGWVWSIGEGAAGVFRIANGYGGESLFERVDSPVWTSEDFDGSAPQRDLLLSSAQSAAAALELTTVTEAEGDVARGDGVRQWDDGAGGVMTLRVAGSRVTLRYTGGPFLSGSSSAAEYRLARSGFEGLEPPAPIEEPDLP
;
A
#
# COMPACT_ATOMS: atom_id res chain seq x y z
N MET A 1 -40.51 -72.53 -28.69
CA MET A 1 -41.85 -72.53 -28.05
C MET A 1 -41.78 -71.68 -26.78
N THR A 2 -42.92 -71.08 -26.39
CA THR A 2 -43.28 -70.67 -25.01
C THR A 2 -43.16 -71.85 -24.02
N ARG A 3 -43.10 -71.77 -22.68
CA ARG A 3 -43.21 -70.73 -21.60
C ARG A 3 -42.61 -71.38 -20.30
N THR A 4 -42.51 -70.85 -19.07
CA THR A 4 -43.03 -69.63 -18.38
C THR A 4 -42.19 -69.33 -17.11
N VAL A 5 -41.87 -68.03 -16.88
CA VAL A 5 -42.05 -67.26 -15.60
C VAL A 5 -41.17 -67.53 -14.35
N ASP A 6 -40.69 -66.41 -13.79
CA ASP A 6 -39.99 -66.14 -12.51
C ASP A 6 -40.99 -66.11 -11.32
N PRO A 7 -40.63 -66.44 -10.05
CA PRO A 7 -40.02 -65.40 -9.20
C PRO A 7 -39.01 -65.87 -8.11
N ALA A 8 -38.04 -64.98 -7.83
CA ALA A 8 -37.40 -64.64 -6.54
C ALA A 8 -37.60 -65.51 -5.27
N ILE A 9 -36.50 -65.74 -4.50
CA ILE A 9 -36.38 -65.33 -3.07
C ILE A 9 -34.96 -65.56 -2.46
N VAL A 10 -34.40 -64.47 -1.91
CA VAL A 10 -33.49 -64.29 -0.73
C VAL A 10 -32.34 -65.29 -0.39
N GLY A 11 -31.14 -64.71 -0.21
CA GLY A 11 -30.01 -65.23 0.60
C GLY A 11 -28.67 -64.64 0.12
N ARG A 12 -28.07 -63.56 0.69
CA ARG A 12 -27.81 -63.21 2.12
C ARG A 12 -27.25 -64.42 2.87
N ASP A 13 -25.94 -64.54 3.06
CA ASP A 13 -25.10 -63.65 3.88
C ASP A 13 -23.65 -63.52 3.36
N SER A 14 -22.94 -62.38 3.44
CA SER A 14 -22.55 -61.49 4.56
C SER A 14 -21.26 -61.90 5.30
N ARG A 15 -20.10 -61.44 4.82
CA ARG A 15 -18.91 -61.21 5.66
C ARG A 15 -17.87 -60.21 5.09
N ARG A 16 -18.05 -58.94 5.48
CA ARG A 16 -17.00 -57.93 5.71
C ARG A 16 -16.00 -57.61 4.59
N THR A 17 -16.45 -56.89 3.56
CA THR A 17 -15.72 -55.67 3.14
C THR A 17 -16.32 -54.48 3.88
N GLY A 18 -15.47 -53.69 4.54
CA GLY A 18 -15.92 -52.62 5.43
C GLY A 18 -16.46 -51.41 4.65
N LEU A 19 -17.78 -51.20 4.70
CA LEU A 19 -18.39 -49.92 4.36
C LEU A 19 -17.85 -48.85 5.33
N ARG A 20 -16.78 -48.15 4.93
CA ARG A 20 -16.36 -46.89 5.57
C ARG A 20 -17.53 -45.94 5.45
N ALA A 21 -18.23 -45.71 6.56
CA ALA A 21 -19.35 -44.77 6.62
C ALA A 21 -18.84 -43.35 6.34
N VAL A 22 -18.94 -42.92 5.08
CA VAL A 22 -18.57 -41.56 4.68
C VAL A 22 -19.46 -40.59 5.48
N PRO A 23 -18.89 -39.69 6.28
CA PRO A 23 -19.68 -38.79 7.12
C PRO A 23 -20.64 -37.97 6.25
N ARG A 24 -21.90 -37.87 6.69
CA ARG A 24 -22.90 -37.05 6.01
C ARG A 24 -22.44 -35.57 6.06
N PRO A 25 -22.78 -34.71 5.07
CA PRO A 25 -22.32 -33.32 5.08
C PRO A 25 -22.71 -32.56 6.35
N ARG A 26 -23.84 -32.92 6.98
CA ARG A 26 -24.25 -32.39 8.29
C ARG A 26 -23.28 -32.70 9.44
N THR A 27 -22.63 -33.87 9.46
CA THR A 27 -21.63 -34.19 10.49
C THR A 27 -20.29 -33.52 10.21
N ALA A 28 -19.92 -33.30 8.94
CA ALA A 28 -18.75 -32.49 8.60
C ALA A 28 -18.93 -31.02 9.02
N LEU A 29 -20.12 -30.45 8.79
CA LEU A 29 -20.46 -29.09 9.24
C LEU A 29 -20.45 -28.96 10.77
N LEU A 30 -21.01 -29.94 11.49
CA LEU A 30 -20.95 -29.99 12.96
C LEU A 30 -19.50 -30.05 13.48
N VAL A 31 -18.64 -30.87 12.86
CA VAL A 31 -17.21 -30.92 13.21
C VAL A 31 -16.53 -29.58 12.96
N ALA A 32 -16.79 -28.90 11.83
CA ALA A 32 -16.24 -27.58 11.56
C ALA A 32 -16.68 -26.53 12.59
N ILE A 33 -17.95 -26.53 13.01
CA ILE A 33 -18.49 -25.63 14.05
C ILE A 33 -17.86 -25.93 15.41
N VAL A 34 -17.72 -27.21 15.78
CA VAL A 34 -17.08 -27.63 17.04
C VAL A 34 -15.59 -27.27 17.06
N VAL A 35 -14.87 -27.43 15.95
CA VAL A 35 -13.46 -27.01 15.83
C VAL A 35 -13.35 -25.48 15.94
N ALA A 36 -14.21 -24.71 15.27
CA ALA A 36 -14.21 -23.25 15.40
C ALA A 36 -14.50 -22.78 16.83
N ALA A 37 -15.50 -23.37 17.50
CA ALA A 37 -15.81 -23.06 18.89
C ALA A 37 -14.66 -23.45 19.84
N ALA A 38 -14.00 -24.59 19.61
CA ALA A 38 -12.81 -25.00 20.35
C ALA A 38 -11.61 -24.05 20.12
N SER A 39 -11.42 -23.52 18.90
CA SER A 39 -10.39 -22.50 18.61
C SER A 39 -10.62 -21.21 19.37
N VAL A 40 -11.87 -20.74 19.46
CA VAL A 40 -12.24 -19.54 20.23
C VAL A 40 -12.02 -19.78 21.73
N LEU A 41 -12.45 -20.93 22.25
CA LEU A 41 -12.24 -21.30 23.66
C LEU A 41 -10.75 -21.47 24.00
N ALA A 42 -9.94 -22.06 23.13
CA ALA A 42 -8.49 -22.18 23.33
C ALA A 42 -7.79 -20.82 23.35
N SER A 43 -8.22 -19.88 22.49
CA SER A 43 -7.72 -18.50 22.47
C SER A 43 -8.09 -17.73 23.74
N LEU A 44 -9.32 -17.91 24.25
CA LEU A 44 -9.78 -17.32 25.51
C LEU A 44 -9.10 -17.94 26.75
N ALA A 45 -8.67 -19.20 26.67
CA ALA A 45 -8.00 -19.91 27.76
C ALA A 45 -6.49 -19.64 27.88
N GLY A 46 -5.91 -18.77 27.03
CA GLY A 46 -4.51 -18.36 27.10
C GLY A 46 -3.49 -19.44 26.71
N ALA A 47 -3.91 -20.52 26.05
CA ALA A 47 -3.00 -21.54 25.54
C ALA A 47 -2.11 -20.97 24.42
N GLY A 48 -0.81 -21.28 24.46
CA GLY A 48 0.21 -20.60 23.65
C GLY A 48 -0.04 -20.60 22.13
N TRP A 49 0.38 -19.50 21.48
CA TRP A 49 0.15 -19.12 20.08
C TRP A 49 0.12 -20.27 19.05
N GLY A 50 1.04 -21.23 19.15
CA GLY A 50 1.12 -22.37 18.22
C GLY A 50 -0.16 -23.23 18.18
N ILE A 51 -0.87 -23.39 19.30
CA ILE A 51 -2.12 -24.17 19.35
C ILE A 51 -3.25 -23.43 18.61
N GLY A 52 -3.38 -22.10 18.83
CA GLY A 52 -4.35 -21.28 18.13
C GLY A 52 -4.12 -21.26 16.61
N LEU A 53 -2.87 -21.10 16.18
CA LEU A 53 -2.49 -21.12 14.76
C LEU A 53 -2.80 -22.47 14.10
N VAL A 54 -2.41 -23.59 14.74
CA VAL A 54 -2.66 -24.94 14.23
C VAL A 54 -4.16 -25.23 14.13
N LEU A 55 -4.97 -24.86 15.13
CA LEU A 55 -6.42 -25.04 15.09
C LEU A 55 -7.09 -24.16 14.02
N MET A 56 -6.61 -22.93 13.80
CA MET A 56 -7.09 -22.06 12.71
C MET A 56 -6.78 -22.65 11.33
N LEU A 57 -5.54 -23.09 11.10
CA LEU A 57 -5.15 -23.76 9.85
C LEU A 57 -5.91 -25.08 9.63
N LEU A 58 -6.20 -25.83 10.70
CA LEU A 58 -7.05 -27.02 10.64
C LEU A 58 -8.49 -26.67 10.24
N ALA A 59 -9.07 -25.60 10.80
CA ALA A 59 -10.41 -25.14 10.46
C ALA A 59 -10.51 -24.67 8.99
N ILE A 60 -9.50 -23.96 8.49
CA ILE A 60 -9.37 -23.56 7.08
C ILE A 60 -9.24 -24.80 6.19
N GLY A 61 -8.37 -25.75 6.54
CA GLY A 61 -8.21 -27.01 5.79
C GLY A 61 -9.50 -27.83 5.72
N VAL A 62 -10.24 -27.93 6.83
CA VAL A 62 -11.53 -28.64 6.92
C VAL A 62 -12.62 -27.93 6.09
N THR A 63 -12.68 -26.59 6.10
CA THR A 63 -13.66 -25.84 5.30
C THR A 63 -13.35 -25.90 3.81
N VAL A 64 -12.09 -25.79 3.40
CA VAL A 64 -11.66 -25.99 2.00
C VAL A 64 -11.99 -27.42 1.55
N TRP A 65 -11.64 -28.44 2.34
CA TRP A 65 -11.94 -29.84 2.02
C TRP A 65 -13.45 -30.11 1.92
N ALA A 66 -14.25 -29.57 2.85
CA ALA A 66 -15.70 -29.67 2.82
C ALA A 66 -16.30 -28.99 1.57
N THR A 67 -15.73 -27.85 1.16
CA THR A 67 -16.16 -27.12 -0.05
C THR A 67 -15.86 -27.94 -1.32
N VAL A 68 -14.64 -28.48 -1.46
CA VAL A 68 -14.29 -29.37 -2.58
C VAL A 68 -15.14 -30.65 -2.59
N ALA A 69 -15.46 -31.21 -1.42
CA ALA A 69 -16.31 -32.39 -1.29
C ALA A 69 -17.80 -32.11 -1.60
N ALA A 70 -18.27 -30.87 -1.39
CA ALA A 70 -19.62 -30.43 -1.73
C ALA A 70 -19.78 -30.09 -3.23
N VAL A 71 -18.76 -29.45 -3.83
CA VAL A 71 -18.71 -29.15 -5.27
C VAL A 71 -18.66 -30.45 -6.09
N ARG A 72 -17.96 -31.50 -5.64
CA ARG A 72 -17.97 -32.84 -6.26
C ARG A 72 -19.31 -33.62 -6.12
N ARG A 73 -20.38 -33.01 -5.62
CA ARG A 73 -21.68 -33.65 -5.34
C ARG A 73 -22.90 -32.74 -5.61
N ASP A 74 -22.77 -31.76 -6.49
CA ASP A 74 -23.85 -30.89 -6.99
C ASP A 74 -24.75 -30.29 -5.90
N SER A 75 -24.18 -30.00 -4.72
CA SER A 75 -24.96 -29.64 -3.54
C SER A 75 -25.22 -28.12 -3.48
N VAL A 76 -26.19 -27.67 -4.29
CA VAL A 76 -26.55 -26.26 -4.55
C VAL A 76 -26.68 -25.38 -3.30
N LEU A 77 -27.10 -25.94 -2.15
CA LEU A 77 -27.28 -25.20 -0.90
C LEU A 77 -26.01 -25.04 -0.04
N VAL A 78 -24.94 -25.81 -0.30
CA VAL A 78 -23.74 -25.82 0.56
C VAL A 78 -22.69 -24.81 0.10
N ALA A 79 -22.48 -24.67 -1.22
CA ALA A 79 -21.49 -23.75 -1.77
C ALA A 79 -21.74 -22.27 -1.39
N PRO A 80 -22.97 -21.72 -1.46
CA PRO A 80 -23.22 -20.33 -1.07
C PRO A 80 -22.95 -20.09 0.41
N LEU A 81 -23.36 -21.03 1.28
CA LEU A 81 -23.17 -20.91 2.73
C LEU A 81 -21.69 -20.97 3.13
N ALA A 82 -20.88 -21.78 2.44
CA ALA A 82 -19.44 -21.83 2.63
C ALA A 82 -18.75 -20.51 2.20
N ILE A 83 -19.15 -19.95 1.05
CA ILE A 83 -18.65 -18.65 0.56
C ILE A 83 -19.01 -17.53 1.54
N VAL A 84 -20.26 -17.50 2.04
CA VAL A 84 -20.69 -16.52 3.06
C VAL A 84 -19.91 -16.69 4.37
N LEU A 85 -19.65 -17.92 4.84
CA LEU A 85 -18.83 -18.13 6.02
C LEU A 85 -17.42 -17.56 5.85
N VAL A 86 -16.76 -17.85 4.72
CA VAL A 86 -15.41 -17.33 4.42
C VAL A 86 -15.43 -15.80 4.30
N ALA A 87 -16.42 -15.23 3.61
CA ALA A 87 -16.56 -13.79 3.41
C ALA A 87 -16.87 -13.01 4.70
N VAL A 88 -17.50 -13.63 5.70
CA VAL A 88 -17.81 -12.99 7.00
C VAL A 88 -16.70 -13.23 8.03
N LEU A 89 -16.10 -14.43 8.08
CA LEU A 89 -15.01 -14.73 9.02
C LEU A 89 -13.73 -13.96 8.67
N ASN A 90 -13.38 -13.80 7.39
CA ASN A 90 -12.14 -13.14 6.98
C ASN A 90 -12.01 -11.68 7.50
N PRO A 91 -12.98 -10.75 7.27
CA PRO A 91 -12.90 -9.39 7.79
C PRO A 91 -13.05 -9.28 9.31
N LEU A 92 -13.77 -10.21 9.97
CA LEU A 92 -13.86 -10.26 11.43
C LEU A 92 -12.55 -10.73 12.06
N VAL A 93 -11.87 -11.71 11.46
CA VAL A 93 -10.54 -12.16 11.88
C VAL A 93 -9.51 -11.05 11.63
N LEU A 94 -9.52 -10.38 10.48
CA LEU A 94 -8.63 -9.22 10.24
C LEU A 94 -8.88 -8.08 11.23
N SER A 95 -10.14 -7.76 11.53
CA SER A 95 -10.49 -6.72 12.52
C SER A 95 -10.04 -7.10 13.93
N GLY A 96 -10.24 -8.36 14.34
CA GLY A 96 -9.79 -8.86 15.63
C GLY A 96 -8.26 -8.90 15.75
N LEU A 97 -7.56 -9.32 14.69
CA LEU A 97 -6.10 -9.30 14.63
C LEU A 97 -5.57 -7.86 14.67
N GLY A 98 -6.15 -6.95 13.89
CA GLY A 98 -5.75 -5.54 13.83
C GLY A 98 -5.99 -4.78 15.13
N ALA A 99 -7.08 -5.09 15.86
CA ALA A 99 -7.32 -4.55 17.19
C ALA A 99 -6.31 -5.11 18.21
N HIS A 100 -6.12 -6.43 18.25
CA HIS A 100 -5.24 -7.06 19.25
C HIS A 100 -3.75 -6.79 19.02
N ILE A 101 -3.33 -6.63 17.76
CA ILE A 101 -2.00 -6.11 17.42
C ILE A 101 -1.84 -4.69 17.97
N ARG A 102 -2.82 -3.81 17.74
CA ARG A 102 -2.76 -2.40 18.21
C ARG A 102 -2.80 -2.27 19.73
N GLU A 103 -3.46 -3.20 20.42
CA GLU A 103 -3.56 -3.24 21.89
C GLU A 103 -2.36 -3.96 22.56
N ARG A 104 -1.61 -4.81 21.83
CA ARG A 104 -0.40 -5.48 22.32
C ARG A 104 0.92 -5.00 21.71
N ALA A 105 0.92 -4.05 20.80
CA ALA A 105 2.12 -3.36 20.28
C ALA A 105 2.74 -2.38 21.30
N GLY A 106 2.69 -2.71 22.60
CA GLY A 106 3.46 -2.02 23.62
C GLY A 106 4.94 -2.34 23.46
N VAL A 107 5.65 -1.47 22.74
CA VAL A 107 7.11 -1.48 22.49
C VAL A 107 7.65 -2.83 22.02
N ILE A 108 7.84 -2.99 20.70
CA ILE A 108 8.66 -4.08 20.18
C ILE A 108 10.12 -3.84 20.58
N THR A 109 10.51 -4.33 21.75
CA THR A 109 11.92 -4.37 22.18
C THR A 109 12.63 -5.42 21.34
N PHE A 110 13.15 -4.99 20.18
CA PHE A 110 14.05 -5.81 19.37
C PHE A 110 15.32 -6.11 20.18
N ALA A 111 15.35 -7.28 20.80
CA ALA A 111 16.58 -7.86 21.32
C ALA A 111 17.42 -8.34 20.13
N PHE A 112 18.10 -7.40 19.47
CA PHE A 112 19.00 -7.66 18.36
C PHE A 112 20.18 -8.52 18.84
N ASP A 113 20.09 -9.84 18.59
CA ASP A 113 21.25 -10.70 18.64
C ASP A 113 22.19 -10.29 17.48
N ARG A 114 23.43 -9.92 17.81
CA ARG A 114 24.32 -9.13 16.93
C ARG A 114 24.88 -9.91 15.72
N GLY A 115 24.41 -11.13 15.48
CA GLY A 115 24.91 -12.01 14.43
C GLY A 115 24.25 -11.87 13.05
N LEU A 116 23.00 -11.38 12.97
CA LEU A 116 22.21 -11.37 11.72
C LEU A 116 21.28 -10.13 11.66
N VAL A 117 21.84 -9.00 11.24
CA VAL A 117 21.07 -7.81 10.86
C VAL A 117 20.79 -7.84 9.35
N LEU A 118 19.54 -7.65 8.96
CA LEU A 118 19.08 -7.67 7.58
C LEU A 118 19.04 -6.24 7.02
N TRP A 119 19.98 -5.90 6.14
CA TRP A 119 20.03 -4.56 5.53
C TRP A 119 18.80 -4.21 4.69
N SER A 120 18.08 -5.21 4.14
CA SER A 120 16.79 -4.99 3.49
C SER A 120 15.68 -4.48 4.45
N THR A 121 15.88 -4.51 5.78
CA THR A 121 15.00 -3.86 6.76
C THR A 121 15.59 -2.56 7.32
N TYR A 122 16.54 -1.94 6.63
CA TYR A 122 17.06 -0.61 6.99
C TYR A 122 15.96 0.45 6.82
N PRO A 123 15.75 1.35 7.81
CA PRO A 123 14.64 2.33 7.77
C PRO A 123 14.96 3.60 6.97
N GLY A 124 16.25 3.91 6.74
CA GLY A 124 16.70 5.04 5.94
C GLY A 124 16.85 4.70 4.46
N ILE A 125 17.58 5.52 3.73
CA ILE A 125 17.95 5.29 2.32
C ILE A 125 19.46 5.02 2.27
N ALA A 126 19.94 4.13 1.39
CA ALA A 126 21.36 3.87 1.27
C ALA A 126 22.13 5.15 0.93
N GLY A 127 23.08 5.53 1.79
CA GLY A 127 23.85 6.77 1.66
C GLY A 127 23.14 8.06 2.10
N TRP A 128 21.86 8.01 2.51
CA TRP A 128 21.11 9.16 3.02
C TRP A 128 20.29 8.79 4.28
N ASP A 129 20.67 9.39 5.40
CA ASP A 129 19.91 9.37 6.64
C ASP A 129 19.26 10.73 6.88
N ALA A 130 18.01 10.73 7.33
CA ALA A 130 17.33 11.95 7.75
C ALA A 130 17.93 12.54 9.04
N PRO A 131 17.88 13.89 9.21
CA PRO A 131 18.21 14.57 10.45
C PRO A 131 17.45 14.04 11.68
N GLU A 132 18.02 14.21 12.88
CA GLU A 132 17.40 13.68 14.12
C GLU A 132 16.11 14.41 14.53
N ASP A 133 15.90 15.61 14.00
CA ASP A 133 14.74 16.49 14.12
C ASP A 133 13.79 16.42 12.91
N ALA A 134 14.04 15.51 11.96
CA ALA A 134 13.19 15.31 10.78
C ALA A 134 11.72 15.04 11.18
N THR A 135 10.86 16.02 10.89
CA THR A 135 9.45 15.98 11.28
C THR A 135 8.64 15.15 10.28
N PRO A 136 7.80 14.19 10.73
CA PRO A 136 6.97 13.40 9.82
C PRO A 136 5.98 14.25 9.02
N VAL A 137 5.90 14.01 7.71
CA VAL A 137 5.06 14.80 6.79
C VAL A 137 3.80 14.01 6.44
N ASN A 138 2.64 14.67 6.46
CA ASN A 138 1.41 14.11 5.90
C ASN A 138 1.44 14.17 4.37
N THR A 139 2.21 13.27 3.76
CA THR A 139 2.41 13.12 2.30
C THR A 139 1.11 13.03 1.52
N THR A 140 0.09 12.35 2.05
CA THR A 140 -1.25 12.29 1.44
C THR A 140 -1.98 13.63 1.49
N GLY A 141 -1.86 14.37 2.60
CA GLY A 141 -2.37 15.73 2.71
C GLY A 141 -1.66 16.72 1.79
N LEU A 142 -0.34 16.57 1.65
CA LEU A 142 0.53 17.33 0.76
C LEU A 142 0.22 17.08 -0.72
N ALA A 143 0.04 15.82 -1.12
CA ALA A 143 -0.40 15.45 -2.48
C ALA A 143 -1.77 16.08 -2.84
N GLN A 144 -2.69 16.19 -1.87
CA GLN A 144 -3.93 16.93 -2.09
C GLN A 144 -3.76 18.45 -2.08
N ALA A 145 -2.75 18.98 -1.39
CA ALA A 145 -2.43 20.40 -1.35
C ALA A 145 -1.80 20.85 -2.67
N GLU A 146 -0.78 20.14 -3.19
CA GLU A 146 -0.17 20.44 -4.48
C GLU A 146 -1.20 20.40 -5.60
N GLN A 147 -2.05 19.36 -5.64
CA GLN A 147 -3.02 19.22 -6.72
C GLN A 147 -4.05 20.37 -6.71
N ARG A 148 -4.34 20.95 -5.54
CA ARG A 148 -5.19 22.14 -5.40
C ARG A 148 -4.43 23.42 -5.79
N ALA A 149 -3.18 23.57 -5.37
CA ALA A 149 -2.34 24.73 -5.66
C ALA A 149 -2.01 24.86 -7.15
N LEU A 150 -1.50 23.79 -7.79
CA LEU A 150 -1.17 23.79 -9.23
C LEU A 150 -2.43 24.00 -10.08
N ARG A 151 -3.56 23.41 -9.70
CA ARG A 151 -4.85 23.62 -10.39
C ARG A 151 -5.30 25.08 -10.35
N GLY A 152 -5.00 25.84 -9.30
CA GLY A 152 -5.27 27.29 -9.27
C GLY A 152 -4.58 28.05 -10.40
N THR A 153 -3.37 27.64 -10.81
CA THR A 153 -2.65 28.24 -11.96
C THR A 153 -3.26 27.83 -13.30
N VAL A 154 -3.67 26.57 -13.41
CA VAL A 154 -4.42 26.05 -14.58
C VAL A 154 -5.73 26.81 -14.75
N GLU A 155 -6.56 26.87 -13.71
CA GLU A 155 -7.87 27.55 -13.73
C GLU A 155 -7.76 29.05 -14.02
N ALA A 156 -6.77 29.75 -13.45
CA ALA A 156 -6.53 31.17 -13.71
C ALA A 156 -6.16 31.45 -15.18
N THR A 157 -5.24 30.67 -15.75
CA THR A 157 -4.79 30.85 -17.13
C THR A 157 -5.84 30.42 -18.15
N THR A 158 -6.56 29.31 -17.92
CA THR A 158 -7.72 28.92 -18.72
C THR A 158 -8.83 29.95 -18.67
N ALA A 159 -9.14 30.53 -17.49
CA ALA A 159 -10.21 31.53 -17.37
C ALA A 159 -9.88 32.88 -18.02
N ALA A 160 -8.61 33.30 -18.01
CA ALA A 160 -8.19 34.59 -18.58
C ALA A 160 -7.89 34.54 -20.09
N TYR A 161 -7.29 33.43 -20.56
CA TYR A 161 -6.74 33.32 -21.93
C TYR A 161 -7.22 32.09 -22.71
N GLY A 162 -8.07 31.25 -22.12
CA GLY A 162 -8.62 30.06 -22.79
C GLY A 162 -7.63 28.89 -22.95
N TRP A 163 -6.46 28.94 -22.29
CA TRP A 163 -5.43 27.92 -22.38
C TRP A 163 -5.95 26.51 -22.09
N VAL A 164 -5.59 25.56 -22.94
CA VAL A 164 -5.80 24.14 -22.76
C VAL A 164 -4.58 23.55 -22.07
N TRP A 165 -4.82 22.82 -20.98
CA TRP A 165 -3.78 22.11 -20.24
C TRP A 165 -3.95 20.60 -20.39
N SER A 166 -2.83 19.94 -20.69
CA SER A 166 -2.67 18.49 -20.69
C SER A 166 -1.92 18.04 -19.44
N ILE A 167 -2.08 16.77 -19.07
CA ILE A 167 -1.23 16.10 -18.07
C ILE A 167 -0.31 15.17 -18.84
N GLY A 168 1.01 15.36 -18.69
CA GLY A 168 2.03 14.52 -19.30
C GLY A 168 2.11 13.12 -18.66
N GLU A 169 2.70 12.18 -19.38
CA GLU A 169 2.96 10.83 -18.84
C GLU A 169 4.00 10.88 -17.71
N GLY A 170 3.66 10.32 -16.56
CA GLY A 170 4.49 10.27 -15.38
C GLY A 170 3.75 9.60 -14.22
N ALA A 171 4.50 9.03 -13.28
CA ALA A 171 3.92 8.50 -12.05
C ALA A 171 3.62 9.67 -11.09
N ALA A 172 2.35 9.85 -10.72
CA ALA A 172 1.91 10.91 -9.80
C ALA A 172 1.19 10.33 -8.58
N GLY A 173 1.37 10.94 -7.42
CA GLY A 173 0.84 10.47 -6.14
C GLY A 173 1.92 10.41 -5.05
N VAL A 174 1.72 9.51 -4.08
CA VAL A 174 2.67 9.24 -2.99
C VAL A 174 3.36 7.90 -3.25
N PHE A 175 4.68 7.90 -3.27
CA PHE A 175 5.52 6.72 -3.51
C PHE A 175 6.39 6.45 -2.29
N ARG A 176 6.57 5.19 -1.91
CA ARG A 176 7.63 4.81 -0.98
C ARG A 176 8.96 4.74 -1.70
N ILE A 177 10.02 5.07 -0.98
CA ILE A 177 11.38 5.07 -1.50
C ILE A 177 12.07 3.78 -1.03
N ALA A 178 12.71 3.06 -1.95
CA ALA A 178 13.51 1.89 -1.62
C ALA A 178 14.69 2.27 -0.70
N ASN A 179 15.06 1.40 0.22
CA ASN A 179 16.19 1.65 1.13
C ASN A 179 17.57 1.40 0.49
N GLY A 180 17.64 1.05 -0.79
CA GLY A 180 18.88 0.75 -1.51
C GLY A 180 19.54 -0.58 -1.11
N TYR A 181 18.93 -1.37 -0.23
CA TYR A 181 19.43 -2.68 0.22
C TYR A 181 18.44 -3.82 -0.06
N GLY A 182 17.51 -3.61 -1.00
CA GLY A 182 16.51 -4.61 -1.41
C GLY A 182 15.26 -4.66 -0.53
N GLY A 183 14.86 -3.53 0.05
CA GLY A 183 13.58 -3.38 0.74
C GLY A 183 13.07 -1.94 0.79
N GLU A 184 12.02 -1.71 1.56
CA GLU A 184 11.35 -0.41 1.73
C GLU A 184 12.03 0.42 2.82
N SER A 185 12.15 1.74 2.62
CA SER A 185 12.48 2.68 3.71
C SER A 185 11.22 3.16 4.45
N LEU A 186 11.39 4.00 5.48
CA LEU A 186 10.31 4.76 6.11
C LEU A 186 9.99 6.09 5.39
N PHE A 187 10.62 6.33 4.23
CA PHE A 187 10.56 7.58 3.50
C PHE A 187 9.65 7.50 2.28
N GLU A 188 8.98 8.61 2.01
CA GLU A 188 8.01 8.78 0.94
C GLU A 188 8.36 10.01 0.09
N ARG A 189 8.06 9.92 -1.21
CA ARG A 189 8.12 11.01 -2.19
C ARG A 189 6.70 11.35 -2.64
N VAL A 190 6.43 12.62 -2.89
CA VAL A 190 5.19 13.12 -3.49
C VAL A 190 5.52 13.70 -4.85
N ASP A 191 4.93 13.18 -5.92
CA ASP A 191 5.10 13.70 -7.28
C ASP A 191 3.77 14.14 -7.85
N SER A 192 3.71 15.37 -8.37
CA SER A 192 2.53 15.89 -9.08
C SER A 192 2.45 15.31 -10.50
N PRO A 193 1.25 15.29 -11.11
CA PRO A 193 1.18 15.28 -12.57
C PRO A 193 1.95 16.48 -13.16
N VAL A 194 2.63 16.28 -14.29
CA VAL A 194 3.27 17.39 -15.03
C VAL A 194 2.21 18.06 -15.91
N TRP A 195 1.74 19.23 -15.50
CA TRP A 195 0.82 20.03 -16.30
C TRP A 195 1.55 20.70 -17.45
N THR A 196 1.04 20.58 -18.68
CA THR A 196 1.65 21.15 -19.90
C THR A 196 0.62 21.85 -20.77
N SER A 197 0.89 23.09 -21.18
CA SER A 197 0.12 23.84 -22.19
C SER A 197 1.05 24.35 -23.30
N GLU A 198 0.51 24.58 -24.49
CA GLU A 198 1.24 25.12 -25.66
C GLU A 198 0.66 26.44 -26.19
N ASP A 199 -0.32 27.02 -25.46
CA ASP A 199 -1.09 28.21 -25.85
C ASP A 199 -0.45 29.55 -25.41
N PHE A 200 0.80 29.52 -24.91
CA PHE A 200 1.49 30.70 -24.42
C PHE A 200 2.11 31.52 -25.57
N ASP A 201 1.82 32.82 -25.60
CA ASP A 201 2.23 33.73 -26.68
C ASP A 201 3.42 34.64 -26.32
N GLY A 202 3.97 34.52 -25.10
CA GLY A 202 5.09 35.33 -24.62
C GLY A 202 4.72 36.79 -24.28
N SER A 203 3.46 37.21 -24.42
CA SER A 203 3.02 38.56 -24.08
C SER A 203 3.19 38.87 -22.59
N ALA A 204 3.39 40.15 -22.26
CA ALA A 204 3.56 40.56 -20.86
C ALA A 204 2.35 40.19 -19.97
N PRO A 205 1.08 40.43 -20.38
CA PRO A 205 -0.08 40.04 -19.57
C PRO A 205 -0.17 38.53 -19.29
N GLN A 206 0.20 37.68 -20.27
CA GLN A 206 0.27 36.24 -20.05
C GLN A 206 1.39 35.85 -19.07
N ARG A 207 2.59 36.43 -19.20
CA ARG A 207 3.71 36.21 -18.26
C ARG A 207 3.37 36.67 -16.85
N ASP A 208 2.79 37.85 -16.69
CA ASP A 208 2.44 38.43 -15.39
C ASP A 208 1.38 37.58 -14.68
N LEU A 209 0.36 37.10 -15.39
CA LEU A 209 -0.63 36.18 -14.81
C LEU A 209 -0.03 34.81 -14.48
N LEU A 210 0.76 34.23 -15.38
CA LEU A 210 1.38 32.92 -15.16
C LEU A 210 2.30 32.95 -13.92
N LEU A 211 3.17 33.96 -13.82
CA LEU A 211 4.10 34.11 -12.71
C LEU A 211 3.39 34.42 -11.38
N SER A 212 2.38 35.30 -11.38
CA SER A 212 1.63 35.61 -10.15
C SER A 212 0.77 34.44 -9.68
N SER A 213 0.19 33.67 -10.61
CA SER A 213 -0.57 32.45 -10.29
C SER A 213 0.35 31.35 -9.74
N ALA A 214 1.48 31.09 -10.40
CA ALA A 214 2.48 30.15 -9.92
C ALA A 214 3.06 30.56 -8.56
N GLN A 215 3.38 31.85 -8.37
CA GLN A 215 3.82 32.37 -7.06
C GLN A 215 2.76 32.19 -5.96
N SER A 216 1.48 32.26 -6.31
CA SER A 216 0.35 32.00 -5.39
C SER A 216 0.23 30.51 -5.06
N ALA A 217 0.46 29.63 -6.03
CA ALA A 217 0.53 28.18 -5.83
C ALA A 217 1.71 27.78 -4.93
N ALA A 218 2.89 28.36 -5.16
CA ALA A 218 4.07 28.18 -4.32
C ALA A 218 3.83 28.62 -2.86
N ALA A 219 3.22 29.80 -2.68
CA ALA A 219 2.86 30.30 -1.35
C ALA A 219 1.81 29.43 -0.63
N ALA A 220 0.88 28.82 -1.38
CA ALA A 220 -0.09 27.86 -0.84
C ALA A 220 0.54 26.49 -0.47
N LEU A 221 1.81 26.27 -0.81
CA LEU A 221 2.63 25.12 -0.44
C LEU A 221 3.80 25.51 0.49
N GLU A 222 3.78 26.73 1.04
CA GLU A 222 4.81 27.29 1.94
C GLU A 222 6.24 27.33 1.34
N LEU A 223 6.35 27.24 0.02
CA LEU A 223 7.61 27.34 -0.73
C LEU A 223 8.04 28.81 -0.81
N THR A 224 9.23 29.13 -0.30
CA THR A 224 9.66 30.51 -0.01
C THR A 224 11.02 30.90 -0.62
N THR A 225 11.94 29.96 -0.82
CA THR A 225 13.12 30.18 -1.66
C THR A 225 12.65 30.35 -3.10
N VAL A 226 13.32 31.21 -3.88
CA VAL A 226 13.07 31.34 -5.33
C VAL A 226 14.39 31.28 -6.08
N THR A 227 14.50 30.36 -7.04
CA THR A 227 15.71 30.12 -7.83
C THR A 227 15.41 30.16 -9.32
N GLU A 228 16.28 30.79 -10.11
CA GLU A 228 16.25 30.74 -11.58
C GLU A 228 17.32 29.74 -12.03
N ALA A 229 16.89 28.58 -12.51
CA ALA A 229 17.78 27.44 -12.79
C ALA A 229 18.34 27.46 -14.23
N GLU A 230 17.60 28.04 -15.17
CA GLU A 230 17.96 28.17 -16.58
C GLU A 230 17.17 29.36 -17.17
N GLY A 231 17.80 30.29 -17.87
CA GLY A 231 17.10 31.44 -18.49
C GLY A 231 16.38 32.35 -17.49
N ASP A 232 15.29 33.00 -17.94
CA ASP A 232 14.41 33.85 -17.12
C ASP A 232 12.98 33.84 -17.67
N VAL A 233 12.08 33.21 -16.91
CA VAL A 233 10.65 33.09 -17.22
C VAL A 233 9.95 34.45 -17.35
N ALA A 234 10.40 35.48 -16.63
CA ALA A 234 9.85 36.84 -16.75
C ALA A 234 10.28 37.54 -18.05
N ARG A 235 11.35 37.08 -18.72
CA ARG A 235 11.77 37.59 -20.04
C ARG A 235 11.18 36.81 -21.21
N GLY A 236 10.86 35.52 -21.06
CA GLY A 236 10.10 34.75 -22.05
C GLY A 236 10.42 33.25 -22.09
N ASP A 237 11.64 32.86 -21.74
CA ASP A 237 12.14 31.47 -21.77
C ASP A 237 12.97 31.20 -20.52
N GLY A 238 12.71 30.06 -19.85
CA GLY A 238 13.51 29.65 -18.70
C GLY A 238 12.82 28.69 -17.74
N VAL A 239 13.44 28.51 -16.57
CA VAL A 239 13.02 27.64 -15.47
C VAL A 239 13.10 28.44 -14.18
N ARG A 240 11.96 28.64 -13.52
CA ARG A 240 11.88 29.18 -12.16
C ARG A 240 11.41 28.10 -11.20
N GLN A 241 12.09 27.99 -10.08
CA GLN A 241 11.78 27.05 -9.01
C GLN A 241 11.45 27.80 -7.72
N TRP A 242 10.56 27.19 -6.93
CA TRP A 242 10.26 27.57 -5.56
C TRP A 242 10.48 26.37 -4.67
N ASP A 243 11.16 26.55 -3.53
CA ASP A 243 11.46 25.46 -2.60
C ASP A 243 11.26 25.86 -1.12
N ASP A 244 11.17 24.85 -0.26
CA ASP A 244 11.06 24.96 1.20
C ASP A 244 12.38 24.68 1.95
N GLY A 245 13.46 24.33 1.23
CA GLY A 245 14.71 23.84 1.80
C GLY A 245 14.62 22.48 2.54
N ALA A 246 13.44 21.88 2.64
CA ALA A 246 13.16 20.62 3.34
C ALA A 246 12.90 19.43 2.39
N GLY A 247 12.69 19.69 1.10
CA GLY A 247 12.58 18.69 0.03
C GLY A 247 11.42 18.94 -0.95
N GLY A 248 10.55 19.92 -0.70
CA GLY A 248 9.52 20.36 -1.63
C GLY A 248 10.06 21.33 -2.66
N VAL A 249 9.85 21.04 -3.94
CA VAL A 249 10.25 21.88 -5.07
C VAL A 249 9.13 21.96 -6.10
N MET A 250 8.58 23.16 -6.30
CA MET A 250 7.71 23.45 -7.44
C MET A 250 8.54 24.05 -8.58
N THR A 251 8.37 23.55 -9.81
CA THR A 251 9.08 24.00 -11.00
C THR A 251 8.10 24.50 -12.05
N LEU A 252 8.28 25.75 -12.48
CA LEU A 252 7.68 26.32 -13.70
C LEU A 252 8.76 26.41 -14.78
N ARG A 253 8.53 25.81 -15.95
CA ARG A 253 9.38 25.95 -17.14
C ARG A 253 8.57 26.57 -18.28
N VAL A 254 9.22 27.45 -19.04
CA VAL A 254 8.71 28.03 -20.28
C VAL A 254 9.77 27.84 -21.36
N ALA A 255 9.37 27.34 -22.53
CA ALA A 255 10.23 27.09 -23.67
C ALA A 255 9.45 27.31 -24.97
N GLY A 256 9.65 28.44 -25.62
CA GLY A 256 8.80 28.91 -26.72
C GLY A 256 7.36 29.10 -26.23
N SER A 257 6.39 28.52 -26.94
CA SER A 257 4.98 28.53 -26.52
C SER A 257 4.62 27.45 -25.50
N ARG A 258 5.55 26.55 -25.14
CA ARG A 258 5.28 25.47 -24.18
C ARG A 258 5.56 25.91 -22.75
N VAL A 259 4.55 25.81 -21.90
CA VAL A 259 4.64 26.00 -20.44
C VAL A 259 4.47 24.64 -19.77
N THR A 260 5.35 24.31 -18.81
CA THR A 260 5.16 23.15 -17.93
C THR A 260 5.24 23.53 -16.46
N LEU A 261 4.40 22.90 -15.63
CA LEU A 261 4.28 23.14 -14.19
C LEU A 261 4.22 21.80 -13.46
N ARG A 262 5.11 21.59 -12.48
CA ARG A 262 5.14 20.39 -11.62
C ARG A 262 5.55 20.72 -10.18
N TYR A 263 5.23 19.83 -9.26
CA TYR A 263 5.77 19.76 -7.91
C TYR A 263 6.34 18.36 -7.65
N THR A 264 7.52 18.29 -7.02
CA THR A 264 8.07 17.07 -6.43
C THR A 264 8.47 17.38 -4.99
N GLY A 265 8.20 16.47 -4.06
CA GLY A 265 8.47 16.66 -2.64
C GLY A 265 9.05 15.41 -1.98
N GLY A 266 10.21 15.55 -1.35
CA GLY A 266 10.83 14.52 -0.51
C GLY A 266 12.35 14.39 -0.75
N PRO A 267 13.01 13.39 -0.12
CA PRO A 267 12.45 12.34 0.74
C PRO A 267 11.89 12.87 2.06
N PHE A 268 10.63 12.57 2.36
CA PHE A 268 10.00 12.91 3.63
C PHE A 268 9.81 11.67 4.51
N LEU A 269 10.02 11.80 5.83
CA LEU A 269 9.64 10.74 6.77
C LEU A 269 8.11 10.59 6.73
N SER A 270 7.62 9.39 6.42
CA SER A 270 6.18 9.12 6.29
C SER A 270 5.43 9.55 7.54
N GLY A 271 4.33 10.29 7.39
CA GLY A 271 3.42 10.64 8.49
C GLY A 271 2.75 9.45 9.20
N SER A 272 2.99 8.23 8.72
CA SER A 272 2.66 6.97 9.42
C SER A 272 3.72 6.51 10.44
N SER A 273 4.88 7.18 10.49
CA SER A 273 6.04 6.88 11.34
C SER A 273 6.48 8.11 12.13
N SER A 274 7.15 7.93 13.27
CA SER A 274 7.72 9.02 14.06
C SER A 274 9.25 9.07 14.01
N ALA A 275 9.83 10.25 14.27
CA ALA A 275 11.28 10.43 14.44
C ALA A 275 11.86 9.63 15.63
N ALA A 276 11.02 9.15 16.55
CA ALA A 276 11.43 8.24 17.62
C ALA A 276 11.55 6.80 17.10
N GLU A 277 10.59 6.33 16.29
CA GLU A 277 10.62 5.00 15.68
C GLU A 277 11.73 4.88 14.63
N TYR A 278 11.95 5.91 13.81
CA TYR A 278 13.06 5.97 12.86
C TYR A 278 14.42 5.83 13.57
N ARG A 279 14.68 6.64 14.62
CA ARG A 279 15.94 6.54 15.39
C ARG A 279 16.08 5.20 16.12
N LEU A 280 15.00 4.67 16.70
CA LEU A 280 15.03 3.34 17.33
C LEU A 280 15.37 2.25 16.32
N ALA A 281 14.76 2.27 15.13
CA ALA A 281 15.05 1.32 14.06
C ALA A 281 16.49 1.48 13.54
N ARG A 282 16.99 2.71 13.34
CA ARG A 282 18.37 2.98 12.92
C ARG A 282 19.40 2.49 13.94
N SER A 283 19.11 2.60 15.25
CA SER A 283 20.02 2.16 16.32
C SER A 283 20.37 0.66 16.28
N GLY A 284 19.57 -0.18 15.61
CA GLY A 284 19.90 -1.58 15.33
C GLY A 284 21.04 -1.79 14.32
N PHE A 285 21.41 -0.74 13.58
CA PHE A 285 22.45 -0.73 12.55
C PHE A 285 23.67 0.12 12.93
N GLU A 286 23.61 0.88 14.02
CA GLU A 286 24.67 1.80 14.43
C GLU A 286 25.97 1.03 14.80
N GLY A 287 27.06 1.37 14.12
CA GLY A 287 28.35 0.70 14.24
C GLY A 287 28.52 -0.57 13.40
N LEU A 288 27.57 -0.90 12.52
CA LEU A 288 27.73 -1.94 11.51
C LEU A 288 28.24 -1.36 10.18
N GLU A 289 28.99 -2.17 9.42
CA GLU A 289 29.42 -1.82 8.07
C GLU A 289 28.32 -2.21 7.06
N PRO A 290 27.80 -1.27 6.25
CA PRO A 290 26.79 -1.58 5.24
C PRO A 290 27.40 -2.37 4.07
N PRO A 291 26.63 -3.24 3.42
CA PRO A 291 27.01 -3.79 2.12
C PRO A 291 27.04 -2.66 1.07
N ALA A 292 27.64 -2.93 -0.09
CA ALA A 292 27.43 -2.06 -1.25
C ALA A 292 25.91 -1.92 -1.52
N PRO A 293 25.39 -0.69 -1.73
CA PRO A 293 24.01 -0.50 -2.15
C PRO A 293 23.72 -1.27 -3.45
N ILE A 294 22.47 -1.71 -3.61
CA ILE A 294 21.98 -2.21 -4.89
C ILE A 294 21.80 -1.02 -5.82
N GLU A 295 22.50 -1.01 -6.95
CA GLU A 295 22.26 -0.08 -8.05
C GLU A 295 20.88 -0.36 -8.68
N GLU A 296 19.83 0.20 -8.09
CA GLU A 296 18.61 0.52 -8.85
C GLU A 296 18.91 1.76 -9.72
N PRO A 297 18.43 1.82 -10.97
CA PRO A 297 18.79 2.87 -11.91
C PRO A 297 18.26 4.24 -11.44
N ASP A 298 19.04 5.29 -11.70
CA ASP A 298 18.72 6.69 -11.34
C ASP A 298 17.25 7.04 -11.61
N LEU A 299 16.53 7.45 -10.57
CA LEU A 299 15.14 7.92 -10.69
C LEU A 299 15.12 9.33 -11.34
N PRO A 300 14.45 9.50 -12.50
CA PRO A 300 14.27 10.81 -13.14
C PRO A 300 13.18 11.68 -12.47
#